data_AF-A0A349ZZT4-F1
#
_entry.id   AF-A0A349ZZT4-F1
#
_cell.length_a   1.000
_cell.length_b   1.000
_cell.length_c   1.000
_cell.angle_alpha   90.00
_cell.angle_beta   90.00
_cell.angle_gamma   90.00
#
_symmetry.space_group_name_H-M   'P 1'
#
loop_
_entity.id
_entity.type
_entity.pdbx_description
1 polymer ?
#
loop_
_entity_poly.entity_id
_entity_poly.type
_entity_poly.pdbx_seq_one_letter_code
_entity_poly.pdbx_strand_id
1 'polypeptide(L)' 'MSKKNTKYIFVTGGVTSSLGKGIVAASLGLLLKSRGFNVTIQKL' A
#
# COMPACT_ATOMS: atom_id res chain seq x y z
N MET A 1 15.75 17.47 -14.22
CA MET A 1 14.88 16.28 -14.05
C MET A 1 14.55 16.14 -12.57
N SER A 2 13.34 16.51 -12.14
CA SER A 2 12.96 16.48 -10.71
C SER A 2 12.90 15.03 -10.22
N LYS A 3 13.84 14.61 -9.35
CA LYS A 3 13.82 13.28 -8.71
C LYS A 3 12.52 13.14 -7.92
N LYS A 4 11.58 12.33 -8.41
CA LYS A 4 10.42 11.90 -7.60
C LYS A 4 10.92 10.92 -6.55
N ASN A 5 10.90 11.34 -5.28
CA ASN A 5 11.15 10.43 -4.16
C ASN A 5 10.03 9.38 -4.06
N THR A 6 10.41 8.13 -3.84
CA THR A 6 9.48 7.04 -3.56
C THR A 6 8.77 7.30 -2.24
N LYS A 7 7.44 7.22 -2.23
CA LYS A 7 6.63 7.36 -1.02
C LYS A 7 6.34 5.97 -0.44
N TYR A 8 6.43 5.86 0.88
CA TYR A 8 6.15 4.62 1.62
C TYR A 8 4.84 4.78 2.41
N ILE A 9 4.01 3.74 2.39
CA ILE A 9 2.75 3.67 3.14
C ILE A 9 2.84 2.43 4.04
N PHE A 10 2.82 2.64 5.35
CA PHE A 10 2.85 1.56 6.32
C PHE A 10 1.42 1.24 6.77
N VAL A 11 0.95 0.03 6.45
CA VAL A 11 -0.35 -0.46 6.90
C VAL A 11 -0.15 -1.25 8.18
N THR A 12 -0.40 -0.61 9.32
CA THR A 12 -0.44 -1.27 10.62
C THR A 12 -1.87 -1.69 10.94
N GLY A 13 -2.06 -2.52 11.96
CA GLY A 13 -3.39 -2.57 12.58
C GLY A 13 -3.43 -3.43 13.83
N GLY A 14 -4.11 -2.90 14.84
CA GLY A 14 -4.24 -3.46 16.18
C GLY A 14 -5.57 -4.17 16.42
N VAL A 15 -5.79 -4.50 17.69
CA VAL A 15 -6.96 -5.19 18.26
C VAL A 15 -7.00 -6.69 17.95
N THR A 16 -7.16 -7.10 16.69
CA THR A 16 -7.19 -8.52 16.33
C THR A 16 -6.47 -8.78 15.00
N SER A 17 -5.81 -9.95 14.93
CA SER A 17 -5.36 -10.52 13.67
C SER A 17 -6.57 -11.03 12.88
N SER A 18 -6.56 -10.90 11.54
CA SER A 18 -7.64 -11.25 10.59
C SER A 18 -8.68 -10.18 10.19
N LEU A 19 -8.53 -8.91 10.59
CA LEU A 19 -9.38 -7.78 10.13
C LEU A 19 -9.24 -7.42 8.63
N GLY A 20 -8.55 -8.22 7.82
CA GLY A 20 -8.40 -7.94 6.38
C GLY A 20 -7.36 -6.88 6.04
N LYS A 21 -6.37 -6.62 6.91
CA LYS A 21 -5.24 -5.70 6.63
C LYS A 21 -4.57 -5.93 5.27
N GLY A 22 -4.40 -7.20 4.89
CA GLY A 22 -3.83 -7.58 3.58
C GLY A 22 -4.75 -7.22 2.41
N ILE A 23 -6.07 -7.40 2.58
CA ILE A 23 -7.07 -7.04 1.57
C ILE A 23 -7.08 -5.53 1.38
N VAL A 24 -7.08 -4.76 2.48
CA VAL A 24 -7.03 -3.29 2.43
C VAL A 24 -5.76 -2.79 1.74
N ALA A 25 -4.59 -3.36 2.07
CA ALA A 25 -3.33 -3.00 1.42
C ALA A 25 -3.35 -3.33 -0.10
N ALA A 26 -3.92 -4.47 -0.48
CA ALA A 26 -4.06 -4.87 -1.88
C ALA A 26 -5.01 -3.95 -2.66
N SER A 27 -6.18 -3.63 -2.10
CA SER A 27 -7.15 -2.70 -2.68
C SER A 27 -6.56 -1.29 -2.84
N LEU A 28 -5.80 -0.81 -1.86
CA LEU A 28 -5.10 0.47 -1.94
C LEU A 28 -4.05 0.47 -3.07
N GLY A 29 -3.28 -0.60 -3.19
CA GLY A 29 -2.31 -0.78 -4.28
C GLY A 29 -2.97 -0.75 -5.66
N LEU A 30 -4.14 -1.40 -5.81
CA LEU A 30 -4.90 -1.40 -7.06
C LEU A 30 -5.39 0.00 -7.44
N LEU A 31 -5.93 0.77 -6.49
CA LEU A 31 -6.38 2.14 -6.73
C LEU A 31 -5.23 3.07 -7.13
N LEU A 32 -4.07 2.93 -6.48
CA LEU A 32 -2.88 3.71 -6.83
C LEU A 32 -2.35 3.33 -8.23
N LYS A 33 -2.37 2.04 -8.58
CA LYS A 33 -2.01 1.58 -9.92
C LYS A 33 -2.97 2.10 -10.99
N SER A 34 -4.27 2.13 -10.70
CA SER A 34 -5.31 2.73 -11.58
C SER A 34 -5.10 4.22 -11.83
N ARG A 35 -4.52 4.95 -10.86
CA ARG A 35 -4.10 6.36 -11.03
C ARG A 35 -2.77 6.55 -11.76
N GLY A 36 -2.15 5.47 -12.28
CA GLY A 36 -0.90 5.54 -13.02
C GLY A 36 0.36 5.59 -12.15
N PHE A 37 0.26 5.31 -10.84
CA PHE A 37 1.44 5.19 -9.99
C PHE A 37 2.08 3.81 -10.11
N ASN A 38 3.40 3.76 -10.06
CA ASN A 38 4.15 2.52 -9.89
C ASN A 38 4.17 2.18 -8.39
N VAL A 39 3.56 1.05 -8.01
CA VAL A 39 3.33 0.67 -6.62
C VAL A 39 3.76 -0.76 -6.41
N THR A 40 4.39 -1.04 -5.27
CA THR A 40 4.73 -2.40 -4.82
C THR A 40 4.25 -2.59 -3.39
N ILE A 41 3.86 -3.82 -3.04
CA ILE A 41 3.41 -4.19 -1.70
C ILE A 41 4.45 -5.11 -1.09
N GLN A 42 4.95 -4.76 0.09
CA GLN A 42 5.83 -5.60 0.90
C GLN A 42 5.08 -6.05 2.16
N LYS A 43 5.02 -7.36 2.39
CA LYS A 43 4.50 -7.92 3.65
C LYS A 43 5.68 -8.25 4.56
N LEU A 44 5.62 -7.73 5.78
CA LEU A 44 6.49 -8.09 6.90
C LEU A 44 5.85 -9.21 7.71
#